data_AF-A0A6P0JQ18-F1
#
_entry.id   AF-A0A6P0JQ18-F1
#
_cell.length_a   1.000
_cell.length_b   1.000
_cell.length_c   1.000
_cell.angle_alpha   90.00
_cell.angle_beta   90.00
_cell.angle_gamma   90.00
#
_symmetry.space_group_name_H-M   'P 1'
#
loop_
_entity.id
_entity.type
_entity.pdbx_description
1 polymer ?
#
loop_
_entity_poly.entity_id
_entity_poly.type
_entity_poly.pdbx_seq_one_letter_code
_entity_poly.pdbx_strand_id
1 'polypeptide(L)'
;MSQTRLALAAGLALSLATSLLPAQVQTRGRLIGYTAPTSSPAITPPAVLRHTICSPLQRVCATADIGIPVATHAGGLAYDGQAKAFWYTQGTRLFQISLDGCERLCAAATERTLGNGTLTTGLAYAEARRTLYQLESIPGIAAFHTLSAVPCPPRATGACRFALPTDRHLAGAVAIDQRNGFVFYAASIFDPTVANPQNVILGAQLSSPCNIVCRLPVPDCGRVTLGA
;
A
#
# COMPACT_ATOMS: atom_id res chain seq x y z
N MET A 1 -25.64 -70.41 6.43
CA MET A 1 -26.93 -69.98 7.00
C MET A 1 -26.73 -69.85 8.51
N SER A 2 -26.50 -68.63 9.01
CA SER A 2 -26.25 -68.38 10.43
C SER A 2 -26.96 -67.08 10.82
N GLN A 3 -27.85 -67.19 11.80
CA GLN A 3 -28.57 -66.09 12.43
C GLN A 3 -27.68 -65.42 13.47
N THR A 4 -27.55 -64.09 13.51
CA THR A 4 -27.19 -63.41 14.79
C THR A 4 -27.58 -61.92 14.82
N ARG A 5 -28.69 -61.67 15.56
CA ARG A 5 -28.94 -60.64 16.58
C ARG A 5 -28.71 -59.14 16.29
N LEU A 6 -29.84 -58.42 16.32
CA LEU A 6 -29.94 -57.05 16.85
C LEU A 6 -29.36 -56.97 18.27
N ALA A 7 -28.58 -55.91 18.54
CA ALA A 7 -28.38 -55.39 19.88
C ALA A 7 -28.50 -53.85 19.85
N LEU A 8 -29.57 -53.38 20.46
CA LEU A 8 -29.74 -52.02 20.96
C LEU A 8 -28.62 -51.74 21.98
N ALA A 9 -27.89 -50.63 21.82
CA ALA A 9 -27.09 -50.06 22.90
C ALA A 9 -27.40 -48.56 22.99
N ALA A 10 -28.22 -48.24 23.98
CA ALA A 10 -28.46 -46.90 24.50
C ALA A 10 -27.32 -46.47 25.44
N GLY A 11 -27.05 -45.16 25.48
CA GLY A 11 -26.10 -44.52 26.41
C GLY A 11 -24.81 -44.14 25.70
N LEU A 12 -24.32 -42.91 25.73
CA LEU A 12 -24.36 -41.88 26.76
C LEU A 12 -24.31 -40.50 26.07
N ALA A 13 -25.17 -39.58 26.48
CA ALA A 13 -25.07 -38.18 26.09
C ALA A 13 -23.85 -37.55 26.78
N LEU A 14 -22.76 -37.34 26.03
CA LEU A 14 -21.69 -36.45 26.47
C LEU A 14 -22.13 -35.02 26.18
N SER A 15 -22.47 -34.30 27.24
CA SER A 15 -22.77 -32.87 27.21
C SER A 15 -21.54 -32.10 26.70
N LEU A 16 -21.57 -31.75 25.41
CA LEU A 16 -20.71 -30.71 24.85
C LEU A 16 -21.11 -29.38 25.51
N ALA A 17 -20.44 -29.04 26.60
CA ALA A 17 -20.36 -27.67 27.06
C ALA A 17 -19.48 -26.89 26.06
N THR A 18 -20.04 -26.56 24.90
CA THR A 18 -19.51 -25.51 24.03
C THR A 18 -19.63 -24.20 24.81
N SER A 19 -18.54 -23.82 25.47
CA SER A 19 -18.33 -22.47 25.95
C SER A 19 -18.40 -21.54 24.74
N LEU A 20 -19.59 -20.98 24.51
CA LEU A 20 -19.82 -19.80 23.67
C LEU A 20 -19.15 -18.62 24.38
N LEU A 21 -17.82 -18.59 24.34
CA LEU A 21 -17.10 -17.33 24.49
C LEU A 21 -17.54 -16.48 23.31
N PRO A 22 -18.08 -15.26 23.53
CA PRO A 22 -18.16 -14.32 22.44
C PRO A 22 -16.73 -14.17 21.93
N ALA A 23 -16.48 -14.64 20.70
CA ALA A 23 -15.34 -14.20 19.95
C ALA A 23 -15.53 -12.69 19.85
N GLN A 24 -14.91 -11.95 20.77
CA GLN A 24 -14.70 -10.54 20.57
C GLN A 24 -13.88 -10.49 19.30
N VAL A 25 -14.56 -10.21 18.20
CA VAL A 25 -13.95 -9.73 16.97
C VAL A 25 -13.31 -8.42 17.39
N GLN A 26 -12.13 -8.53 17.98
CA GLN A 26 -11.23 -7.43 18.16
C GLN A 26 -10.78 -7.15 16.73
N THR A 27 -11.56 -6.33 16.03
CA THR A 27 -11.09 -5.57 14.88
C THR A 27 -9.90 -4.79 15.38
N ARG A 28 -8.74 -5.43 15.42
CA ARG A 28 -7.44 -4.77 15.47
C ARG A 28 -7.33 -4.09 14.12
N GLY A 29 -8.01 -2.95 14.01
CA GLY A 29 -7.75 -1.96 12.99
C GLY A 29 -6.28 -1.65 13.12
N ARG A 30 -5.49 -2.27 12.25
CA ARG A 30 -4.06 -2.01 12.15
C ARG A 30 -3.99 -0.68 11.41
N LEU A 31 -4.14 0.40 12.17
CA LEU A 31 -4.09 1.76 11.63
C LEU A 31 -2.69 1.97 11.07
N ILE A 32 -2.58 2.12 9.75
CA ILE A 32 -1.34 2.54 9.09
C ILE A 32 -1.50 4.05 8.87
N GLY A 33 -1.00 4.82 9.83
CA GLY A 33 -0.97 6.29 9.80
C GLY A 33 -2.09 6.94 10.61
N TYR A 34 -1.71 7.70 11.64
CA TYR A 34 -2.60 8.59 12.40
C TYR A 34 -1.89 9.91 12.63
N THR A 35 -2.53 11.01 12.27
CA THR A 35 -2.09 12.37 12.62
C THR A 35 -3.22 13.04 13.36
N ALA A 36 -2.97 13.45 14.61
CA ALA A 36 -3.91 14.22 15.40
C ALA A 36 -3.65 15.73 15.20
N PRO A 37 -4.70 16.57 15.19
CA PRO A 37 -4.52 18.02 15.26
C PRO A 37 -3.89 18.41 16.60
N THR A 38 -2.91 19.32 16.55
CA THR A 38 -2.14 19.82 17.70
C THR A 38 -2.97 20.56 18.75
N SER A 39 -4.23 20.89 18.46
CA SER A 39 -5.15 21.62 19.34
C SER A 39 -6.15 20.73 20.09
N SER A 40 -6.15 19.40 19.87
CA SER A 40 -7.02 18.51 20.65
C SER A 40 -6.43 18.23 22.04
N PRO A 41 -7.26 18.22 23.10
CA PRO A 41 -6.82 17.81 24.43
C PRO A 41 -6.19 16.42 24.34
N ALA A 42 -5.06 16.24 25.04
CA ALA A 42 -4.22 15.05 25.00
C ALA A 42 -5.06 13.79 24.85
N ILE A 43 -4.90 13.10 23.72
CA ILE A 43 -5.54 11.83 23.43
C ILE A 43 -5.24 10.89 24.59
N THR A 44 -6.24 10.58 25.39
CA THR A 44 -6.19 9.44 26.32
C THR A 44 -5.88 8.19 25.49
N PRO A 45 -4.78 7.46 25.76
CA PRO A 45 -4.37 6.29 24.98
C PRO A 45 -5.50 5.26 24.92
N PRO A 46 -5.73 4.59 23.77
CA PRO A 46 -4.72 3.68 23.23
C PRO A 46 -4.67 3.64 21.68
N ALA A 47 -4.56 4.79 21.01
CA ALA A 47 -4.56 4.79 19.53
C ALA A 47 -3.21 4.35 18.91
N VAL A 48 -2.08 4.53 19.62
CA VAL A 48 -0.76 4.06 19.20
C VAL A 48 -0.28 3.03 20.22
N LEU A 49 -0.53 1.75 19.95
CA LEU A 49 -0.20 0.66 20.87
C LEU A 49 1.31 0.41 21.00
N ARG A 50 2.12 0.89 20.04
CA ARG A 50 3.58 0.76 20.06
C ARG A 50 4.22 1.76 19.10
N HIS A 51 5.07 2.63 19.62
CA HIS A 51 5.98 3.42 18.80
C HIS A 51 7.36 2.76 18.91
N THR A 52 7.81 2.12 17.84
CA THR A 52 9.19 1.61 17.79
C THR A 52 10.08 2.82 17.48
N ILE A 53 10.84 3.29 18.47
CA ILE A 53 11.92 4.26 18.23
C ILE A 53 12.97 3.50 17.43
N CYS A 54 12.99 3.72 16.12
CA CYS A 54 14.03 3.19 15.25
C CYS A 54 15.35 3.90 15.58
N SER A 55 16.47 3.16 15.58
CA SER A 55 17.80 3.77 15.53
C SER A 55 17.90 4.73 14.33
N PRO A 56 18.77 5.75 14.39
CA PRO A 56 18.91 6.72 13.30
C PRO A 56 19.10 6.01 11.95
N LEU A 57 18.34 6.46 10.96
CA LEU A 57 18.34 5.88 9.62
C LEU A 57 19.75 5.97 9.03
N GLN A 58 20.38 4.83 8.79
CA GLN A 58 21.60 4.78 8.00
C GLN A 58 21.24 4.77 6.52
N ARG A 59 21.87 5.65 5.75
CA ARG A 59 21.74 5.65 4.29
C ARG A 59 22.49 4.44 3.74
N VAL A 60 21.76 3.48 3.18
CA VAL A 60 22.35 2.25 2.60
C VAL A 60 22.95 2.53 1.22
N CYS A 61 22.24 3.28 0.37
CA CYS A 61 22.67 3.62 -0.99
C CYS A 61 22.80 5.12 -1.20
N ALA A 62 23.82 5.55 -1.94
CA ALA A 62 24.04 6.95 -2.22
C ALA A 62 23.02 7.49 -3.23
N THR A 63 22.72 8.79 -3.14
CA THR A 63 21.76 9.46 -4.04
C THR A 63 22.22 9.53 -5.48
N ALA A 64 23.51 9.34 -5.78
CA ALA A 64 23.99 9.25 -7.16
C ALA A 64 23.47 7.97 -7.85
N ASP A 65 23.24 6.91 -7.08
CA ASP A 65 22.79 5.61 -7.60
C ASP A 65 21.26 5.59 -7.78
N ILE A 66 20.56 6.39 -6.99
CA ILE A 66 19.11 6.54 -6.94
C ILE A 66 18.76 7.93 -7.51
N GLY A 67 18.56 8.01 -8.83
CA GLY A 67 18.32 9.27 -9.55
C GLY A 67 17.21 10.14 -8.94
N ILE A 68 17.15 11.43 -9.28
CA ILE A 68 16.20 12.39 -8.68
C ILE A 68 14.83 12.27 -9.36
N PRO A 69 13.70 12.30 -8.62
CA PRO A 69 12.37 12.38 -9.21
C PRO A 69 12.25 13.53 -10.21
N VAL A 70 11.61 13.27 -11.36
CA VAL A 70 11.48 14.28 -12.43
C VAL A 70 10.43 15.36 -12.12
N ALA A 71 9.62 15.15 -11.09
CA ALA A 71 8.61 16.08 -10.59
C ALA A 71 8.35 15.84 -9.09
N THR A 72 7.75 16.83 -8.41
CA THR A 72 7.44 16.79 -6.97
C THR A 72 6.46 15.69 -6.57
N HIS A 73 5.63 15.22 -7.50
CA HIS A 73 4.66 14.15 -7.30
C HIS A 73 5.10 12.83 -7.96
N ALA A 74 6.24 12.82 -8.65
CA ALA A 74 6.80 11.61 -9.22
C ALA A 74 7.63 10.87 -8.18
N GLY A 75 7.64 9.54 -8.26
CA GLY A 75 8.45 8.73 -7.36
C GLY A 75 7.78 7.44 -6.95
N GLY A 76 8.49 6.68 -6.13
CA GLY A 76 7.95 5.48 -5.51
C GLY A 76 9.07 4.56 -5.09
N LEU A 77 8.89 3.89 -3.95
CA LEU A 77 9.80 2.89 -3.44
C LEU A 77 8.98 1.71 -2.93
N ALA A 78 9.40 0.49 -3.26
CA ALA A 78 8.82 -0.72 -2.72
C ALA A 78 9.92 -1.74 -2.39
N TYR A 79 9.86 -2.33 -1.21
CA TYR A 79 10.88 -3.29 -0.74
C TYR A 79 10.58 -4.71 -1.23
N ASP A 80 11.63 -5.44 -1.66
CA ASP A 80 11.61 -6.86 -1.98
C ASP A 80 12.57 -7.61 -1.03
N GLY A 81 12.01 -8.22 0.00
CA GLY A 81 12.76 -8.96 1.02
C GLY A 81 13.33 -10.28 0.53
N GLN A 82 12.78 -10.89 -0.53
CA GLN A 82 13.36 -12.11 -1.12
C GLN A 82 14.66 -11.79 -1.85
N ALA A 83 14.67 -10.70 -2.62
CA ALA A 83 15.86 -10.25 -3.35
C ALA A 83 16.82 -9.41 -2.50
N LYS A 84 16.44 -9.05 -1.25
CA LYS A 84 17.13 -8.05 -0.42
C LYS A 84 17.40 -6.77 -1.22
N ALA A 85 16.39 -6.31 -1.93
CA ALA A 85 16.47 -5.21 -2.87
C ALA A 85 15.29 -4.25 -2.67
N PHE A 86 15.34 -3.09 -3.31
CA PHE A 86 14.19 -2.21 -3.44
C PHE A 86 13.93 -1.86 -4.89
N TRP A 87 12.65 -1.78 -5.23
CA TRP A 87 12.16 -1.16 -6.44
C TRP A 87 12.08 0.35 -6.23
N TYR A 88 12.54 1.11 -7.21
CA TYR A 88 12.54 2.56 -7.20
C TYR A 88 12.13 3.12 -8.55
N THR A 89 11.41 4.24 -8.55
CA THR A 89 11.14 5.01 -9.75
C THR A 89 11.33 6.49 -9.51
N GLN A 90 11.83 7.18 -10.53
CA GLN A 90 11.90 8.64 -10.61
C GLN A 90 10.72 9.24 -11.40
N GLY A 91 9.71 8.44 -11.71
CA GLY A 91 8.52 8.82 -12.48
C GLY A 91 8.52 8.33 -13.93
N THR A 92 9.69 8.14 -14.53
CA THR A 92 9.80 7.75 -15.95
C THR A 92 10.52 6.43 -16.19
N ARG A 93 11.34 6.02 -15.24
CA ARG A 93 12.12 4.78 -15.25
C ARG A 93 11.89 4.04 -13.94
N LEU A 94 11.93 2.72 -14.03
CA LEU A 94 11.81 1.79 -12.92
C LEU A 94 13.13 1.03 -12.78
N PHE A 95 13.63 0.91 -11.56
CA PHE A 95 14.86 0.21 -11.23
C PHE A 95 14.62 -0.74 -10.06
N GLN A 96 15.36 -1.83 -10.04
CA GLN A 96 15.55 -2.65 -8.84
C GLN A 96 17.02 -2.53 -8.41
N ILE A 97 17.24 -2.14 -7.17
CA ILE A 97 18.57 -1.89 -6.61
C ILE A 97 18.78 -2.83 -5.42
N SER A 98 19.90 -3.57 -5.43
CA SER A 98 20.32 -4.42 -4.32
C SER A 98 20.62 -3.57 -3.09
N LEU A 99 20.23 -4.02 -1.89
CA LEU A 99 20.71 -3.41 -0.64
C LEU A 99 22.13 -3.84 -0.29
N ASP A 100 22.63 -4.90 -0.92
CA ASP A 100 24.01 -5.34 -0.82
C ASP A 100 24.79 -4.74 -2.00
N GLY A 101 25.61 -3.73 -1.72
CA GLY A 101 26.46 -3.07 -2.72
C GLY A 101 25.77 -2.06 -3.66
N CYS A 102 24.45 -1.83 -3.52
CA CYS A 102 23.71 -0.82 -4.30
C CYS A 102 23.75 -1.03 -5.82
N GLU A 103 23.95 -2.28 -6.25
CA GLU A 103 23.99 -2.65 -7.66
C GLU A 103 22.59 -2.66 -8.28
N ARG A 104 22.51 -2.29 -9.55
CA ARG A 104 21.27 -2.32 -10.32
C ARG A 104 20.99 -3.73 -10.83
N LEU A 105 20.01 -4.39 -10.23
CA LEU A 105 19.57 -5.73 -10.60
C LEU A 105 18.64 -5.72 -11.83
N CYS A 106 17.82 -4.67 -11.94
CA CYS A 106 16.85 -4.56 -13.03
C CYS A 106 16.61 -3.11 -13.44
N ALA A 107 16.24 -2.90 -14.71
CA ALA A 107 15.85 -1.61 -15.26
C ALA A 107 14.73 -1.76 -16.29
N ALA A 108 13.75 -0.86 -16.25
CA ALA A 108 12.67 -0.79 -17.22
C ALA A 108 12.20 0.66 -17.41
N ALA A 109 11.49 0.92 -18.50
CA ALA A 109 10.60 2.08 -18.54
C ALA A 109 9.41 1.83 -17.59
N THR A 110 8.85 2.89 -17.02
CA THR A 110 7.57 2.78 -16.29
C THR A 110 6.44 2.49 -17.26
N GLU A 111 5.48 1.66 -16.87
CA GLU A 111 4.26 1.49 -17.67
C GLU A 111 3.44 2.78 -17.73
N ARG A 112 2.88 3.09 -18.90
CA ARG A 112 2.07 4.29 -19.11
C ARG A 112 0.89 4.01 -20.00
N THR A 113 -0.29 4.37 -19.54
CA THR A 113 -1.55 4.26 -20.29
C THR A 113 -2.29 5.58 -20.39
N LEU A 114 -2.03 6.55 -19.51
CA LEU A 114 -2.75 7.82 -19.49
C LEU A 114 -2.30 8.80 -20.59
N GLY A 115 -1.27 8.43 -21.38
CA GLY A 115 -0.77 9.21 -22.50
C GLY A 115 0.59 9.86 -22.24
N ASN A 116 0.92 10.88 -23.02
CA ASN A 116 2.17 11.63 -22.87
C ASN A 116 2.13 12.55 -21.65
N GLY A 117 3.28 12.74 -20.99
CA GLY A 117 3.40 13.63 -19.83
C GLY A 117 2.93 13.03 -18.50
N THR A 118 2.50 11.77 -18.50
CA THR A 118 2.12 11.04 -17.30
C THR A 118 3.37 10.57 -16.57
N LEU A 119 3.27 10.48 -15.24
CA LEU A 119 4.38 10.07 -14.39
C LEU A 119 3.94 8.95 -13.47
N THR A 120 4.88 8.06 -13.16
CA THR A 120 4.72 7.12 -12.06
C THR A 120 4.93 7.84 -10.72
N THR A 121 3.97 7.66 -9.83
CA THR A 121 3.89 8.41 -8.59
C THR A 121 3.87 7.53 -7.35
N GLY A 122 3.74 6.21 -7.50
CA GLY A 122 3.81 5.28 -6.39
C GLY A 122 4.16 3.87 -6.82
N LEU A 123 4.79 3.13 -5.90
CA LEU A 123 5.09 1.70 -6.03
C LEU A 123 4.63 0.96 -4.79
N ALA A 124 4.16 -0.27 -4.95
CA ALA A 124 3.99 -1.24 -3.87
C ALA A 124 4.39 -2.63 -4.36
N TYR A 125 4.95 -3.46 -3.48
CA TYR A 125 5.40 -4.81 -3.85
C TYR A 125 4.70 -5.87 -3.00
N ALA A 126 4.28 -6.94 -3.66
CA ALA A 126 3.59 -8.08 -3.09
C ALA A 126 4.51 -9.30 -3.17
N GLU A 127 5.31 -9.53 -2.12
CA GLU A 127 6.35 -10.57 -2.08
C GLU A 127 5.81 -11.97 -2.40
N ALA A 128 4.69 -12.36 -1.77
CA ALA A 128 4.09 -13.69 -1.96
C ALA A 128 3.71 -14.00 -3.42
N ARG A 129 3.44 -12.97 -4.23
CA ARG A 129 3.04 -13.10 -5.64
C ARG A 129 4.11 -12.61 -6.62
N ARG A 130 5.25 -12.10 -6.10
CA ARG A 130 6.27 -11.39 -6.89
C ARG A 130 5.65 -10.38 -7.87
N THR A 131 4.72 -9.60 -7.35
CA THR A 131 3.94 -8.64 -8.13
C THR A 131 4.30 -7.23 -7.69
N LEU A 132 4.70 -6.39 -8.66
CA LEU A 132 4.92 -4.98 -8.45
C LEU A 132 3.69 -4.22 -8.92
N TYR A 133 3.17 -3.35 -8.07
CA TYR A 133 2.09 -2.44 -8.38
C TYR A 133 2.66 -1.06 -8.63
N GLN A 134 2.22 -0.43 -9.71
CA GLN A 134 2.69 0.88 -10.12
C GLN A 134 1.48 1.81 -10.28
N LEU A 135 1.59 3.01 -9.72
CA LEU A 135 0.60 4.07 -9.83
C LEU A 135 1.09 5.11 -10.83
N GLU A 136 0.29 5.39 -11.86
CA GLU A 136 0.50 6.44 -12.84
C GLU A 136 -0.55 7.53 -12.61
N SER A 137 -0.18 8.81 -12.71
CA SER A 137 -1.13 9.91 -12.49
C SER A 137 -0.94 11.05 -13.48
N ILE A 138 -2.07 11.68 -13.82
CA ILE A 138 -2.21 13.04 -14.34
C ILE A 138 -3.27 13.77 -13.52
N PRO A 139 -3.43 15.10 -13.64
CA PRO A 139 -4.47 15.81 -12.92
C PRO A 139 -5.85 15.20 -13.21
N GLY A 140 -6.57 14.81 -12.15
CA GLY A 140 -7.92 14.24 -12.22
C GLY A 140 -8.03 12.74 -12.52
N ILE A 141 -6.98 12.07 -12.98
CA ILE A 141 -7.04 10.67 -13.40
C ILE A 141 -5.79 9.92 -12.94
N ALA A 142 -6.00 8.72 -12.41
CA ALA A 142 -4.92 7.78 -12.11
C ALA A 142 -5.12 6.46 -12.86
N ALA A 143 -4.02 5.75 -13.09
CA ALA A 143 -4.00 4.39 -13.58
C ALA A 143 -3.21 3.50 -12.62
N PHE A 144 -3.76 2.33 -12.35
CA PHE A 144 -3.15 1.31 -11.53
C PHE A 144 -2.67 0.18 -12.43
N HIS A 145 -1.37 -0.11 -12.37
CA HIS A 145 -0.71 -1.14 -13.17
C HIS A 145 -0.28 -2.30 -12.26
N THR A 146 -0.47 -3.51 -12.77
CA THR A 146 0.00 -4.75 -12.14
C THR A 146 1.11 -5.34 -13.00
N LEU A 147 2.32 -5.46 -12.44
CA LEU A 147 3.50 -5.91 -13.13
C LEU A 147 3.99 -7.23 -12.51
N SER A 148 4.26 -8.24 -13.33
CA SER A 148 5.01 -9.42 -12.89
C SER A 148 6.47 -9.03 -12.72
N ALA A 149 7.00 -9.17 -11.51
CA ALA A 149 8.41 -8.90 -11.19
C ALA A 149 9.29 -10.15 -11.30
N VAL A 150 8.75 -11.27 -11.78
CA VAL A 150 9.50 -12.51 -12.03
C VAL A 150 10.50 -12.34 -13.18
N PRO A 151 10.10 -11.86 -14.38
CA PRO A 151 11.07 -11.48 -15.40
C PRO A 151 11.67 -10.10 -15.10
N CYS A 152 12.91 -9.90 -15.52
CA CYS A 152 13.49 -8.58 -15.69
C CYS A 152 13.69 -8.31 -17.21
N PRO A 153 13.14 -7.21 -17.78
CA PRO A 153 12.32 -6.20 -17.13
C PRO A 153 10.94 -6.73 -16.69
N PRO A 154 10.30 -6.11 -15.67
CA PRO A 154 8.94 -6.46 -15.28
C PRO A 154 7.98 -6.39 -16.46
N ARG A 155 6.97 -7.27 -16.48
CA ARG A 155 5.96 -7.30 -17.55
C ARG A 155 4.61 -6.86 -17.03
N ALA A 156 3.96 -5.93 -17.72
CA ALA A 156 2.58 -5.59 -17.45
C ALA A 156 1.67 -6.82 -17.61
N THR A 157 0.82 -7.05 -16.59
CA THR A 157 -0.17 -8.14 -16.54
C THR A 157 -1.60 -7.62 -16.45
N GLY A 158 -1.77 -6.34 -16.12
CA GLY A 158 -3.05 -5.68 -16.10
C GLY A 158 -2.90 -4.18 -15.81
N ALA A 159 -3.86 -3.41 -16.27
CA ALA A 159 -3.98 -2.00 -15.96
C ALA A 159 -5.46 -1.61 -15.91
N CYS A 160 -5.78 -0.61 -15.10
CA CYS A 160 -7.09 0.03 -15.12
C CYS A 160 -6.95 1.51 -14.74
N ARG A 161 -8.00 2.30 -14.96
CA ARG A 161 -8.03 3.74 -14.68
C ARG A 161 -9.18 4.10 -13.78
N PHE A 162 -9.01 5.14 -12.98
CA PHE A 162 -10.04 5.69 -12.11
C PHE A 162 -9.93 7.20 -11.98
N ALA A 163 -11.08 7.85 -11.75
CA ALA A 163 -11.15 9.28 -11.51
C ALA A 163 -10.69 9.63 -10.09
N LEU A 164 -9.92 10.71 -9.98
CA LEU A 164 -9.54 11.31 -8.71
C LEU A 164 -10.63 12.26 -8.20
N PRO A 165 -10.58 12.71 -6.92
CA PRO A 165 -11.65 13.52 -6.34
C PRO A 165 -11.96 14.81 -7.10
N THR A 166 -10.93 15.46 -7.66
CA THR A 166 -11.07 16.64 -8.53
C THR A 166 -10.05 16.56 -9.65
N ASP A 167 -10.24 17.38 -10.69
CA ASP A 167 -9.31 17.59 -11.81
C ASP A 167 -7.93 18.13 -11.41
N ARG A 168 -7.76 18.62 -10.17
CA ARG A 168 -6.49 19.11 -9.63
C ARG A 168 -5.72 18.08 -8.79
N HIS A 169 -6.38 16.99 -8.40
CA HIS A 169 -5.71 15.95 -7.61
C HIS A 169 -4.74 15.15 -8.50
N LEU A 170 -3.61 14.77 -7.90
CA LEU A 170 -2.69 13.77 -8.42
C LEU A 170 -2.60 12.65 -7.40
N ALA A 171 -2.57 11.41 -7.86
CA ALA A 171 -2.29 10.26 -7.01
C ALA A 171 -0.78 10.22 -6.75
N GLY A 172 -0.35 10.04 -5.51
CA GLY A 172 1.05 10.18 -5.07
C GLY A 172 1.61 9.01 -4.27
N ALA A 173 0.79 8.02 -3.92
CA ALA A 173 1.27 6.80 -3.27
C ALA A 173 0.26 5.67 -3.43
N VAL A 174 0.75 4.44 -3.33
CA VAL A 174 -0.07 3.23 -3.30
C VAL A 174 0.40 2.30 -2.17
N ALA A 175 -0.54 1.68 -1.48
CA ALA A 175 -0.29 0.69 -0.44
C ALA A 175 -1.24 -0.50 -0.62
N ILE A 176 -0.78 -1.71 -0.26
CA ILE A 176 -1.52 -2.95 -0.49
C ILE A 176 -1.65 -3.70 0.83
N ASP A 177 -2.88 -4.07 1.18
CA ASP A 177 -3.16 -5.05 2.22
C ASP A 177 -3.52 -6.38 1.55
N GLN A 178 -2.51 -7.22 1.35
CA GLN A 178 -2.69 -8.52 0.68
C GLN A 178 -3.57 -9.48 1.49
N ARG A 179 -3.58 -9.36 2.82
CA ARG A 179 -4.30 -10.27 3.71
C ARG A 179 -5.80 -10.03 3.60
N ASN A 180 -6.21 -8.77 3.57
CA ASN A 180 -7.62 -8.39 3.48
C ASN A 180 -8.06 -8.10 2.04
N GLY A 181 -7.14 -8.11 1.07
CA GLY A 181 -7.45 -7.91 -0.34
C GLY A 181 -7.83 -6.48 -0.68
N PHE A 182 -7.15 -5.50 -0.07
CA PHE A 182 -7.38 -4.07 -0.33
C PHE A 182 -6.17 -3.38 -0.93
N VAL A 183 -6.44 -2.33 -1.69
CA VAL A 183 -5.46 -1.34 -2.16
C VAL A 183 -5.90 0.04 -1.71
N PHE A 184 -4.93 0.85 -1.32
CA PHE A 184 -5.13 2.23 -0.88
C PHE A 184 -4.27 3.15 -1.73
N TYR A 185 -4.84 4.28 -2.13
CA TYR A 185 -4.18 5.33 -2.90
C TYR A 185 -4.19 6.62 -2.10
N ALA A 186 -3.05 7.31 -2.01
CA ALA A 186 -3.03 8.69 -1.55
C ALA A 186 -3.16 9.62 -2.76
N ALA A 187 -4.08 10.58 -2.70
CA ALA A 187 -4.22 11.62 -3.71
C ALA A 187 -4.17 13.00 -3.03
N SER A 188 -3.48 13.94 -3.67
CA SER A 188 -3.22 15.27 -3.13
C SER A 188 -3.26 16.33 -4.22
N ILE A 189 -3.57 17.56 -3.85
CA ILE A 189 -3.30 18.73 -4.69
C ILE A 189 -1.91 19.24 -4.34
N PHE A 190 -0.95 19.06 -5.26
CA PHE A 190 0.47 19.45 -5.08
C PHE A 190 0.77 20.92 -5.43
N ASP A 191 -0.26 21.77 -5.44
CA ASP A 191 -0.14 23.19 -5.78
C ASP A 191 0.18 24.00 -4.50
N PRO A 192 1.36 24.64 -4.40
CA PRO A 192 1.75 25.39 -3.23
C PRO A 192 0.90 26.65 -2.99
N THR A 193 0.08 27.06 -3.96
CA THR A 193 -0.85 28.20 -3.82
C THR A 193 -2.15 27.83 -3.11
N VAL A 194 -2.42 26.54 -2.92
CA VAL A 194 -3.62 26.06 -2.22
C VAL A 194 -3.30 25.94 -0.73
N ALA A 195 -3.94 26.79 0.08
CA ALA A 195 -3.64 26.95 1.50
C ALA A 195 -3.74 25.63 2.32
N ASN A 196 -4.57 24.68 1.88
CA ASN A 196 -4.72 23.38 2.53
C ASN A 196 -4.53 22.26 1.48
N PRO A 197 -3.48 21.44 1.58
CA PRO A 197 -3.36 20.27 0.69
C PRO A 197 -4.58 19.38 0.93
N GLN A 198 -5.43 19.29 -0.09
CA GLN A 198 -6.59 18.41 -0.07
C GLN A 198 -6.08 16.98 -0.26
N ASN A 199 -5.76 16.33 0.85
CA ASN A 199 -5.29 14.97 0.88
C ASN A 199 -6.49 14.03 1.04
N VAL A 200 -6.58 13.02 0.20
CA VAL A 200 -7.64 12.01 0.26
C VAL A 200 -7.00 10.65 0.11
N ILE A 201 -7.37 9.73 1.01
CA ILE A 201 -7.09 8.31 0.84
C ILE A 201 -8.27 7.66 0.13
N LEU A 202 -8.00 6.97 -0.96
CA LEU A 202 -8.98 6.21 -1.73
C LEU A 202 -8.74 4.73 -1.45
N GLY A 203 -9.78 3.97 -1.15
CA GLY A 203 -9.72 2.53 -0.93
C GLY A 203 -10.48 1.77 -2.01
N ALA A 204 -9.90 0.67 -2.49
CA ALA A 204 -10.54 -0.26 -3.42
C ALA A 204 -10.22 -1.72 -3.06
N GLN A 205 -11.04 -2.64 -3.56
CA GLN A 205 -10.74 -4.07 -3.51
C GLN A 205 -9.58 -4.37 -4.46
N LEU A 206 -8.62 -5.18 -4.06
CA LEU A 206 -7.48 -5.57 -4.89
C LEU A 206 -7.90 -6.36 -6.15
N SER A 207 -9.06 -7.03 -6.10
CA SER A 207 -9.68 -7.70 -7.25
C SER A 207 -10.34 -6.72 -8.23
N SER A 208 -10.64 -5.49 -7.81
CA SER A 208 -11.21 -4.42 -8.64
C SER A 208 -10.58 -3.07 -8.25
N PRO A 209 -9.27 -2.89 -8.50
CA PRO A 209 -8.49 -1.80 -7.92
C PRO A 209 -8.93 -0.41 -8.38
N CYS A 210 -9.61 -0.31 -9.51
CA CYS A 210 -10.13 0.95 -10.04
C CYS A 210 -11.58 1.25 -9.66
N ASN A 211 -12.24 0.37 -8.91
CA ASN A 211 -13.54 0.62 -8.33
C ASN A 211 -13.37 1.12 -6.89
N ILE A 212 -13.33 2.45 -6.72
CA ILE A 212 -13.11 3.08 -5.43
C ILE A 212 -14.34 2.90 -4.54
N VAL A 213 -14.20 2.16 -3.44
CA VAL A 213 -15.28 1.86 -2.48
C VAL A 213 -15.26 2.74 -1.24
N CYS A 214 -14.14 3.41 -0.97
CA CYS A 214 -13.99 4.29 0.20
C CYS A 214 -13.19 5.54 -0.15
N ARG A 215 -13.57 6.67 0.44
CA ARG A 215 -12.84 7.93 0.39
C ARG A 215 -12.72 8.49 1.79
N LEU A 216 -11.50 8.71 2.24
CA LEU A 216 -11.20 9.28 3.54
C LEU A 216 -10.44 10.60 3.32
N PRO A 217 -11.10 11.76 3.48
CA PRO A 217 -10.41 13.03 3.56
C PRO A 217 -9.43 13.01 4.74
N VAL A 218 -8.18 13.39 4.49
CA VAL A 218 -7.17 13.54 5.54
C VAL A 218 -7.15 15.02 5.93
N PRO A 219 -7.61 15.37 7.15
CA PRO A 219 -7.62 16.76 7.58
C PRO A 219 -6.19 17.30 7.66
N ASP A 220 -6.04 18.59 7.38
CA ASP A 220 -4.77 19.26 7.62
C ASP A 220 -4.45 19.20 9.12
N CYS A 221 -3.31 18.60 9.46
CA CYS A 221 -2.83 18.48 10.82
C CYS A 221 -1.81 19.58 11.18
N GLY A 222 -1.65 20.58 10.30
CA GLY A 222 -0.61 21.59 10.36
C GLY A 222 0.71 21.09 9.79
N ARG A 223 1.69 22.00 9.66
CA ARG A 223 3.06 21.65 9.27
C ARG A 223 3.76 20.92 10.42
N VAL A 224 4.07 19.64 10.21
CA VAL A 224 4.99 18.91 11.07
C VAL A 224 6.38 18.98 10.45
N THR A 225 7.30 19.68 11.11
CA THR A 225 8.72 19.64 10.75
C THR A 225 9.27 18.28 11.20
N LEU A 226 9.47 17.35 10.26
CA LEU A 226 10.26 16.15 10.53
C LEU A 226 11.72 16.61 10.68
N GLY A 227 12.33 16.23 11.81
CA GLY A 227 13.59 16.77 12.32
C GLY A 227 14.69 16.95 11.27
N ALA A 228 15.41 18.07 11.40
CA ALA A 228 16.59 18.43 10.63
C ALA A 228 17.76 17.47 10.84
#